data_AF-A0A522LD29-F1
#
_entry.id   AF-A0A522LD29-F1
#
_cell.length_a   1.000
_cell.length_b   1.000
_cell.length_c   1.000
_cell.angle_alpha   90.00
_cell.angle_beta   90.00
_cell.angle_gamma   90.00
#
_symmetry.space_group_name_H-M   'P 1'
#
loop_
_entity.id
_entity.type
_entity.pdbx_description
1 polymer ?
#
loop_
_entity_poly.entity_id
_entity_poly.type
_entity_poly.pdbx_seq_one_letter_code
_entity_poly.pdbx_strand_id
1 'polypeptide(L)'
;MLPAPVRALRDAVRLRLGLGLLVVLGLTWSLLALPLRYLLPRTHGQRLGRQGAGAMFRGYLQLLTWIGACRFDLRALDVLREQPACIIAPNHPSLLDAVMIISRVPHVACVMKAELMQSILFGA
;
A
#
# COMPACT_ATOMS: atom_id res chain seq x y z
N MET A 1 31.89 -3.14 -11.28
CA MET A 1 30.65 -3.18 -12.09
C MET A 1 30.20 -4.63 -12.23
N LEU A 2 29.04 -5.02 -11.69
CA LEU A 2 28.54 -6.41 -11.76
C LEU A 2 28.09 -6.76 -13.20
N PRO A 3 28.15 -8.03 -13.65
CA PRO A 3 27.67 -8.43 -14.98
C PRO A 3 26.18 -8.12 -15.18
N ALA A 4 25.76 -7.79 -16.40
CA ALA A 4 24.36 -7.51 -16.75
C ALA A 4 23.34 -8.55 -16.25
N PRO A 5 23.56 -9.88 -16.37
CA PRO A 5 22.60 -10.88 -15.87
C PRO A 5 22.49 -10.89 -14.34
N VAL A 6 23.57 -10.58 -13.62
CA VAL A 6 23.58 -10.54 -12.15
C VAL A 6 22.79 -9.35 -11.62
N ARG A 7 22.81 -8.22 -12.35
CA ARG A 7 21.98 -7.05 -12.00
C ARG A 7 20.48 -7.35 -12.20
N ALA A 8 20.12 -7.94 -13.34
CA ALA A 8 18.74 -8.33 -13.63
C ALA A 8 18.19 -9.34 -12.60
N LEU A 9 18.99 -10.35 -12.24
CA LEU A 9 18.60 -11.32 -11.22
C LEU A 9 18.39 -10.66 -9.85
N ARG A 10 19.30 -9.79 -9.43
CA ARG A 10 19.20 -9.07 -8.16
C ARG A 10 17.96 -8.18 -8.10
N ASP A 11 17.67 -7.48 -9.17
CA ASP A 11 16.51 -6.58 -9.24
C ASP A 11 15.20 -7.39 -9.26
N ALA A 12 15.16 -8.52 -9.96
CA ALA A 12 14.03 -9.45 -9.92
C ALA A 12 13.81 -10.07 -8.54
N VAL A 13 14.87 -10.45 -7.83
CA VAL A 13 14.77 -10.97 -6.45
C VAL A 13 14.23 -9.91 -5.50
N ARG A 14 14.74 -8.67 -5.59
CA ARG A 14 14.25 -7.54 -4.79
C ARG A 14 12.78 -7.25 -5.03
N LEU A 15 12.34 -7.27 -6.28
CA LEU A 15 10.94 -7.06 -6.64
C LEU A 15 10.04 -8.17 -6.09
N ARG A 16 10.45 -9.44 -6.22
CA ARG A 16 9.69 -10.59 -5.69
C ARG A 16 9.61 -10.56 -4.17
N LEU A 17 10.68 -10.18 -3.48
CA LEU A 17 10.67 -9.98 -2.03
C LEU A 17 9.72 -8.86 -1.63
N GLY A 18 9.71 -7.74 -2.36
CA GLY A 18 8.75 -6.66 -2.16
C GLY A 18 7.31 -7.15 -2.33
N LEU A 19 7.01 -7.84 -3.43
CA LEU A 19 5.66 -8.37 -3.67
C LEU A 19 5.24 -9.39 -2.60
N GLY A 20 6.15 -10.28 -2.19
CA GLY A 20 5.88 -11.26 -1.14
C GLY A 20 5.58 -10.58 0.20
N LEU A 21 6.35 -9.54 0.56
CA LEU A 21 6.10 -8.75 1.75
C LEU A 21 4.72 -8.07 1.71
N LEU A 22 4.32 -7.53 0.55
CA LEU A 22 2.99 -6.94 0.38
C LEU A 22 1.88 -7.96 0.65
N VAL A 23 2.02 -9.19 0.12
CA VAL A 23 1.07 -10.28 0.36
C VAL A 23 1.00 -10.65 1.84
N VAL A 24 2.15 -10.77 2.51
CA VAL A 24 2.21 -11.07 3.95
C VAL A 24 1.55 -9.99 4.79
N LEU A 25 1.81 -8.72 4.48
CA LEU A 25 1.20 -7.59 5.15
C LEU A 25 -0.32 -7.55 4.93
N GLY A 26 -0.76 -7.75 3.69
CA GLY A 26 -2.18 -7.84 3.34
C GLY A 26 -2.89 -8.97 4.10
N LEU A 27 -2.32 -10.17 4.11
CA LEU A 27 -2.88 -11.31 4.86
C LEU A 27 -2.94 -11.05 6.36
N THR A 28 -1.88 -10.46 6.91
CA THR A 28 -1.82 -10.11 8.35
C THR A 28 -2.91 -9.10 8.68
N TRP A 29 -3.11 -8.09 7.83
CA TRP A 29 -4.17 -7.11 8.00
C TRP A 29 -5.56 -7.74 7.90
N SER A 30 -5.81 -8.57 6.88
CA SER A 30 -7.10 -9.26 6.71
C SER A 30 -7.42 -10.18 7.89
N LEU A 31 -6.41 -10.88 8.42
CA LEU A 31 -6.56 -11.73 9.61
C LEU A 31 -6.87 -10.90 10.86
N LEU A 32 -6.26 -9.73 11.02
CA LEU A 32 -6.57 -8.79 12.11
C LEU A 32 -7.92 -8.09 11.93
N ALA A 33 -8.36 -7.86 10.70
CA ALA A 33 -9.61 -7.18 10.40
C ALA A 33 -10.85 -8.00 10.79
N LEU A 34 -10.76 -9.34 10.71
CA LEU A 34 -11.83 -10.27 11.11
C LEU A 34 -12.28 -10.09 12.58
N PRO A 35 -11.40 -10.23 13.59
CA PRO A 35 -11.79 -10.01 14.99
C PRO A 35 -12.15 -8.55 15.26
N LEU A 36 -11.47 -7.59 14.62
CA LEU A 36 -11.75 -6.17 14.81
C LEU A 36 -13.15 -5.77 14.30
N ARG A 37 -13.62 -6.40 13.23
CA ARG A 37 -14.98 -6.22 12.67
C ARG A 37 -16.07 -6.74 13.61
N TYR A 38 -15.79 -7.78 14.39
CA TYR A 38 -16.73 -8.32 15.37
C TYR A 38 -16.73 -7.50 16.67
N LEU A 39 -15.57 -6.99 17.08
CA LEU A 39 -15.39 -6.32 18.36
C LEU A 39 -15.71 -4.82 18.34
N LEU A 40 -15.60 -4.14 17.18
CA LEU A 40 -15.78 -2.68 17.09
C LEU A 40 -17.02 -2.24 16.30
N PRO A 41 -17.65 -1.11 16.68
CA PRO A 41 -18.65 -0.44 15.87
C PRO A 41 -18.10 -0.05 14.49
N ARG A 42 -18.93 -0.15 13.45
CA ARG A 42 -18.51 0.06 12.04
C ARG A 42 -17.77 1.38 11.79
N THR A 43 -18.15 2.46 12.46
CA THR A 43 -17.52 3.79 12.32
C THR A 43 -16.09 3.81 12.86
N HIS A 44 -15.84 3.17 14.00
CA HIS A 44 -14.51 3.10 14.61
C HIS A 44 -13.61 2.11 13.87
N GLY A 45 -14.17 0.96 13.47
CA GLY A 45 -13.47 -0.04 12.66
C GLY A 45 -13.00 0.52 11.31
N GLN A 46 -13.80 1.36 10.64
CA GLN A 46 -13.37 2.00 9.39
C GLN A 46 -12.26 3.04 9.59
N ARG A 47 -12.31 3.83 10.67
CA ARG A 47 -11.27 4.82 10.97
C ARG A 47 -9.93 4.14 11.29
N LEU A 48 -9.95 3.14 12.17
CA LEU A 48 -8.78 2.32 12.49
C LEU A 48 -8.28 1.56 11.26
N GLY A 49 -9.21 1.04 10.46
CA GLY A 49 -8.97 0.43 9.15
C GLY A 49 -8.07 1.28 8.27
N ARG A 50 -8.49 2.52 8.02
CA ARG A 50 -7.78 3.49 7.17
C ARG A 50 -6.44 3.91 7.76
N GLN A 51 -6.40 4.19 9.07
CA GLN A 51 -5.16 4.60 9.74
C GLN A 51 -4.12 3.48 9.75
N GLY A 52 -4.53 2.26 10.06
CA GLY A 52 -3.64 1.10 10.07
C GLY A 52 -3.17 0.69 8.68
N ALA A 53 -4.04 0.74 7.66
CA ALA A 53 -3.64 0.52 6.27
C ALA A 53 -2.59 1.57 5.82
N GLY A 54 -2.80 2.85 6.15
CA GLY A 54 -1.83 3.91 5.86
C GLY A 54 -0.49 3.69 6.55
N ALA A 55 -0.49 3.34 7.84
CA ALA A 55 0.72 3.03 8.60
C ALA A 55 1.47 1.81 8.04
N MET A 56 0.74 0.74 7.72
CA MET A 56 1.28 -0.49 7.13
C MET A 56 1.94 -0.21 5.77
N PHE A 57 1.25 0.51 4.88
CA PHE A 57 1.80 0.86 3.57
C PHE A 57 2.99 1.81 3.66
N ARG A 58 3.01 2.71 4.66
CA ARG A 58 4.18 3.55 4.92
C ARG A 58 5.39 2.73 5.34
N GLY A 59 5.21 1.75 6.23
CA GLY A 59 6.27 0.80 6.61
C GLY A 59 6.75 -0.04 5.44
N TYR A 60 5.82 -0.53 4.60
CA TYR A 60 6.12 -1.27 3.38
C TYR A 60 7.02 -0.47 2.42
N LEU A 61 6.66 0.78 2.10
CA LEU A 61 7.44 1.62 1.19
C LEU A 61 8.82 1.98 1.76
N GLN A 62 8.92 2.18 3.08
CA GLN A 62 10.21 2.37 3.75
C GLN A 62 11.09 1.14 3.61
N LEU A 63 10.53 -0.06 3.82
CA LEU A 63 11.27 -1.32 3.70
C LEU A 63 11.72 -1.58 2.25
N LEU A 64 10.88 -1.29 1.25
CA LEU A 64 11.26 -1.39 -0.17
C LEU A 64 12.40 -0.42 -0.52
N THR A 65 12.37 0.78 0.05
CA THR A 65 13.43 1.79 -0.14
C THR A 65 14.73 1.34 0.53
N TRP A 66 14.64 0.75 1.73
CA TRP A 66 15.78 0.22 2.49
C TRP A 66 16.45 -0.97 1.81
N ILE A 67 15.68 -1.91 1.26
CA ILE A 67 16.20 -3.06 0.50
C ILE A 67 16.80 -2.62 -0.85
N GLY A 68 16.60 -1.35 -1.24
CA GLY A 68 17.07 -0.78 -2.49
C GLY A 68 16.34 -1.35 -3.70
N ALA A 69 15.09 -1.81 -3.50
CA ALA A 69 14.24 -2.32 -4.56
C ALA A 69 13.68 -1.18 -5.42
N CYS A 70 13.21 -0.11 -4.78
CA CYS A 70 12.66 1.08 -5.42
C CYS A 70 13.10 2.34 -4.67
N ARG A 71 13.21 3.47 -5.39
CA ARG A 71 13.30 4.80 -4.77
C ARG A 71 12.00 5.54 -5.05
N PHE A 72 11.28 5.87 -3.99
CA PHE A 72 10.04 6.64 -4.09
C PHE A 72 10.29 8.09 -3.67
N ASP A 73 9.93 9.04 -4.52
CA ASP A 73 9.81 10.44 -4.13
C ASP A 73 8.35 10.75 -3.83
N LEU A 74 8.04 10.93 -2.54
CA LEU A 74 6.68 11.12 -2.05
C LEU A 74 6.46 12.56 -1.55
N ARG A 75 7.43 13.46 -1.75
CA ARG A 75 7.34 14.85 -1.26
C ARG A 75 6.13 15.59 -1.83
N ALA A 76 5.81 15.35 -3.10
CA ALA A 76 4.63 15.92 -3.73
C ALA A 76 3.32 15.45 -3.06
N LEU A 77 3.26 14.18 -2.63
CA LEU A 77 2.09 13.64 -1.92
C LEU A 77 1.96 14.19 -0.50
N ASP A 78 3.08 14.51 0.15
CA ASP A 78 3.06 15.10 1.49
C ASP A 78 2.36 16.48 1.48
N VAL A 79 2.47 17.24 0.39
CA VAL A 79 1.73 18.51 0.21
C VAL A 79 0.23 18.28 0.08
N LEU A 80 -0.20 17.18 -0.57
CA LEU A 80 -1.62 16.84 -0.71
C LEU A 80 -2.28 16.48 0.62
N ARG A 81 -1.50 16.12 1.64
CA ARG A 81 -2.02 15.83 2.99
C ARG A 81 -2.71 17.03 3.63
N GLU A 82 -2.26 18.23 3.31
CA GLU A 82 -2.74 19.49 3.91
C GLU A 82 -3.76 20.21 3.01
N GLN A 83 -4.04 19.66 1.83
CA GLN A 83 -5.00 20.24 0.91
C GLN A 83 -6.46 19.91 1.30
N PRO A 84 -7.42 20.82 0.97
CA PRO A 84 -8.84 20.53 1.09
C PRO A 84 -9.27 19.37 0.18
N ALA A 85 -10.53 18.93 0.30
CA ALA A 85 -11.07 17.80 -0.45
C ALA A 85 -10.72 17.87 -1.95
N CYS A 86 -9.94 16.88 -2.41
CA CYS A 86 -9.39 16.83 -3.76
C CYS A 86 -9.51 15.41 -4.33
N ILE A 87 -9.69 15.29 -5.64
CA ILE A 87 -9.74 14.02 -6.36
C ILE A 87 -8.34 13.73 -6.91
N ILE A 88 -7.76 12.59 -6.53
CA ILE A 88 -6.46 12.14 -7.01
C ILE A 88 -6.67 11.08 -8.09
N ALA A 89 -6.27 11.39 -9.32
CA ALA A 89 -6.33 10.49 -10.46
C ALA A 89 -4.90 10.12 -10.91
N PRO A 90 -4.33 9.00 -10.42
CA PRO A 90 -3.02 8.55 -10.87
C PRO A 90 -3.07 8.19 -12.37
N ASN A 91 -2.07 8.66 -13.12
CA ASN A 91 -2.00 8.45 -14.57
C ASN A 91 -1.82 6.97 -14.96
N HIS A 92 -1.32 6.15 -14.04
CA HIS A 92 -1.22 4.71 -14.21
C HIS A 92 -2.07 4.04 -13.13
N PRO A 93 -3.00 3.13 -13.47
CA PRO A 93 -3.76 2.37 -12.48
C PRO A 93 -2.93 1.16 -12.04
N SER A 94 -1.84 1.36 -11.30
CA SER A 94 -1.12 0.26 -10.66
C SER A 94 -1.47 0.12 -9.18
N LEU A 95 -1.26 -1.08 -8.65
CA LEU A 95 -1.41 -1.38 -7.22
C LEU A 95 -0.53 -0.46 -6.36
N LEU A 96 0.70 -0.19 -6.81
CA LEU A 96 1.65 0.65 -6.07
C LEU A 96 1.19 2.10 -5.99
N ASP A 97 0.44 2.61 -6.98
CA ASP A 97 -0.07 3.99 -6.93
C ASP A 97 -1.05 4.18 -5.78
N ALA A 98 -1.94 3.22 -5.56
CA ALA A 98 -2.83 3.21 -4.40
C ALA A 98 -2.04 3.12 -3.08
N VAL A 99 -1.04 2.23 -3.00
CA VAL A 99 -0.17 2.08 -1.82
C VAL A 99 0.57 3.39 -1.50
N MET A 100 1.13 4.05 -2.51
CA MET A 100 1.82 5.33 -2.34
C MET A 100 0.88 6.43 -1.83
N ILE A 101 -0.30 6.57 -2.43
CA ILE A 101 -1.30 7.57 -2.02
C ILE A 101 -1.80 7.30 -0.60
N ILE A 102 -2.26 6.08 -0.30
CA ILE A 102 -2.79 5.71 1.02
C ILE A 102 -1.73 5.85 2.11
N SER A 103 -0.45 5.64 1.80
CA SER A 103 0.64 5.78 2.78
C SER A 103 0.89 7.21 3.27
N ARG A 104 0.51 8.23 2.48
CA ARG A 104 0.78 9.65 2.78
C ARG A 104 -0.47 10.49 2.98
N VAL A 105 -1.56 10.17 2.30
CA VAL A 105 -2.82 10.91 2.36
C VAL A 105 -3.77 10.20 3.35
N PRO A 106 -3.97 10.75 4.56
CA PRO A 106 -4.88 10.19 5.53
C PRO A 106 -6.33 10.33 5.04
N HIS A 107 -7.19 9.41 5.46
CA HIS A 107 -8.62 9.43 5.16
C HIS A 107 -9.00 9.34 3.67
N VAL A 108 -8.09 8.92 2.79
CA VAL A 108 -8.41 8.68 1.38
C VAL A 108 -9.42 7.55 1.21
N ALA A 109 -10.27 7.66 0.19
CA ALA A 109 -11.12 6.58 -0.30
C ALA A 109 -10.68 6.25 -1.74
N CYS A 110 -10.25 5.02 -1.96
CA CYS A 110 -9.87 4.55 -3.29
C CYS A 110 -11.09 3.88 -3.94
N VAL A 111 -11.51 4.38 -5.09
CA VAL A 111 -12.49 3.71 -5.93
C VAL A 111 -11.71 2.84 -6.93
N MET A 112 -11.94 1.54 -6.86
CA MET A 112 -11.26 0.57 -7.72
C MET A 112 -12.28 -0.32 -8.43
N LYS A 113 -11.83 -0.98 -9.51
CA LYS A 113 -12.67 -1.89 -10.28
C LYS A 113 -13.19 -3.02 -9.36
N ALA A 114 -14.48 -3.34 -9.46
CA ALA A 114 -15.14 -4.31 -8.58
C ALA A 114 -14.49 -5.70 -8.62
N GLU A 115 -13.88 -6.07 -9.74
CA GLU A 115 -13.11 -7.32 -9.90
C GLU A 115 -11.94 -7.43 -8.91
N LEU A 116 -11.32 -6.31 -8.49
CA LEU A 116 -10.28 -6.32 -7.46
C LEU A 116 -10.85 -6.58 -6.06
N MET A 117 -12.10 -6.17 -5.79
CA MET A 117 -12.77 -6.45 -4.51
C MET A 117 -13.14 -7.93 -4.34
N GLN A 118 -13.07 -8.74 -5.39
CA GLN A 118 -13.29 -10.19 -5.30
C GLN A 118 -12.01 -10.96 -4.92
N SER A 119 -10.88 -10.28 -4.79
CA SER A 119 -9.63 -10.92 -4.37
C SER A 119 -9.56 -11.05 -2.85
N ILE A 120 -9.17 -12.21 -2.34
CA ILE A 120 -9.02 -12.49 -0.89
C ILE A 120 -8.06 -11.52 -0.17
N LEU A 121 -7.15 -10.87 -0.92
CA LEU A 121 -6.18 -9.92 -0.41
C LEU A 121 -6.70 -8.47 -0.31
N PHE A 122 -7.67 -8.07 -1.15
CA PHE A 122 -8.19 -6.69 -1.21
C PHE A 122 -9.70 -6.57 -0.99
N GLY A 123 -10.40 -7.71 -0.94
CA GLY A 123 -11.82 -7.86 -0.65
C GLY A 123 -12.05 -8.19 0.82
N ALA A 124 -12.98 -7.45 1.43
CA ALA A 124 -13.44 -7.63 2.82
C ALA A 124 -14.74 -8.43 2.91
#